data_AF-A0AAN6QF80-F1
#
_entry.id   AF-A0AAN6QF80-F1
#
_cell.length_a   1.000
_cell.length_b   1.000
_cell.length_c   1.000
_cell.angle_alpha   90.00
_cell.angle_beta   90.00
_cell.angle_gamma   90.00
#
_symmetry.space_group_name_H-M   'P 1'
#
loop_
_entity.id
_entity.type
_entity.pdbx_description
1 polymer ?
#
loop_
_entity_poly.entity_id
_entity_poly.type
_entity_poly.pdbx_seq_one_letter_code
_entity_poly.pdbx_strand_id
1 'polypeptide(L)'
;MEVTVPECLPERLETISYANEFAFLYDDEMEKLDLKQLPSGGRGSVLDTFGAGSSEHPVDQTVRPEKRLQAQIFAEMLAIDPPRAKTSIMAWKKFVQLASKTRMKPFETVREYIPARVIDAGELIWFGTLTFGMGLTIPENEYHLCMELARPGYAALGLTNDLYSWEKERQDAERQGQDYVFNIIWVIMKEQSVGEIEAKAICAELVRGYIDQYRGIVEETRKNTSLSKDTRTYIEAVLLSIIGNLVWSVYCPRYREGSYQ
;
A
#
# COMPACT_ATOMS: atom_id res chain seq x y z
N MET A 1 7.34 -9.49 -4.57
CA MET A 1 7.24 -10.08 -3.21
C MET A 1 8.57 -10.54 -2.65
N GLU A 2 9.40 -11.27 -3.39
CA GLU A 2 10.65 -11.87 -2.87
C GLU A 2 11.59 -10.87 -2.17
N VAL A 3 11.73 -9.65 -2.69
CA VAL A 3 12.60 -8.64 -2.09
C VAL A 3 11.93 -7.82 -0.98
N THR A 4 10.59 -7.73 -0.98
CA THR A 4 9.81 -6.92 -0.02
C THR A 4 9.31 -7.71 1.19
N VAL A 5 9.18 -9.03 1.07
CA VAL A 5 8.83 -9.96 2.16
C VAL A 5 9.78 -11.18 2.08
N PRO A 6 11.08 -10.98 2.35
CA PRO A 6 12.08 -12.03 2.15
C PRO A 6 11.89 -13.23 3.10
N GLU A 7 11.27 -13.02 4.25
CA GLU A 7 10.97 -14.05 5.26
C GLU A 7 9.54 -14.63 5.10
N CYS A 8 8.95 -14.51 3.91
CA CYS A 8 7.68 -15.16 3.61
C CYS A 8 7.81 -16.68 3.72
N LEU A 9 6.81 -17.32 4.33
CA LEU A 9 6.71 -18.77 4.32
C LEU A 9 6.58 -19.26 2.86
N PRO A 10 7.42 -20.21 2.40
CA PRO A 10 7.45 -20.63 1.00
C PRO A 10 6.09 -21.05 0.44
N GLU A 11 5.31 -21.78 1.24
CA GLU A 11 3.97 -22.25 0.87
C GLU A 11 2.92 -21.13 0.76
N ARG A 12 3.24 -19.91 1.20
CA ARG A 12 2.37 -18.72 1.12
C ARG A 12 2.82 -17.72 0.05
N LEU A 13 4.05 -17.87 -0.46
CA LEU A 13 4.68 -16.90 -1.35
C LEU A 13 3.91 -16.71 -2.65
N GLU A 14 3.43 -17.80 -3.25
CA GLU A 14 2.63 -17.76 -4.48
C GLU A 14 1.33 -16.97 -4.26
N THR A 15 0.56 -17.33 -3.22
CA THR A 15 -0.72 -16.68 -2.90
C THR A 15 -0.55 -15.19 -2.62
N ILE A 16 0.45 -14.77 -1.84
CA ILE A 16 0.66 -13.33 -1.57
C ILE A 16 1.19 -12.59 -2.81
N SER A 17 1.94 -13.26 -3.68
CA SER A 17 2.40 -12.65 -4.94
C SER A 17 1.23 -12.42 -5.88
N TYR A 18 0.34 -13.41 -6.00
CA TYR A 18 -0.88 -13.28 -6.78
C TYR A 18 -1.79 -12.17 -6.25
N ALA A 19 -1.97 -12.10 -4.92
CA ALA A 19 -2.74 -11.04 -4.28
C ALA A 19 -2.12 -9.65 -4.51
N ASN A 20 -0.79 -9.54 -4.48
CA ASN A 20 -0.08 -8.29 -4.73
C ASN A 20 -0.20 -7.82 -6.19
N GLU A 21 -0.08 -8.73 -7.17
CA GLU A 21 -0.32 -8.40 -8.57
C GLU A 21 -1.77 -7.95 -8.81
N PHE A 22 -2.74 -8.62 -8.19
CA PHE A 22 -4.13 -8.19 -8.23
C PHE A 22 -4.33 -6.78 -7.64
N ALA A 23 -3.62 -6.44 -6.55
CA ALA A 23 -3.66 -5.10 -5.97
C ALA A 23 -3.06 -4.03 -6.91
N PHE A 24 -1.97 -4.33 -7.61
CA PHE A 24 -1.40 -3.41 -8.62
C PHE A 24 -2.34 -3.16 -9.79
N LEU A 25 -2.98 -4.21 -10.32
CA LEU A 25 -3.97 -4.07 -11.39
C LEU A 25 -5.17 -3.22 -10.93
N TYR A 26 -5.60 -3.39 -9.68
CA TYR A 26 -6.66 -2.57 -9.11
C TYR A 26 -6.25 -1.11 -8.97
N ASP A 27 -5.03 -0.84 -8.50
CA ASP A 27 -4.49 0.53 -8.37
C ASP A 27 -4.45 1.25 -9.73
N ASP A 28 -3.97 0.60 -10.79
CA ASP A 28 -3.97 1.15 -12.15
C ASP A 28 -5.38 1.49 -12.66
N GLU A 29 -6.37 0.65 -12.38
CA GLU A 29 -7.76 0.93 -12.75
C GLU A 29 -8.35 2.06 -11.91
N MET A 30 -8.01 2.14 -10.62
CA MET A 30 -8.43 3.23 -9.74
C MET A 30 -7.82 4.58 -10.15
N GLU A 31 -6.59 4.60 -10.67
CA GLU A 31 -5.94 5.80 -11.22
C GLU A 31 -6.60 6.33 -12.50
N LYS A 32 -7.22 5.46 -13.29
CA LYS A 32 -7.95 5.86 -14.52
C LYS A 32 -9.33 6.45 -14.23
N LEU A 33 -9.86 6.22 -13.04
CA LEU A 33 -11.18 6.71 -12.66
C LEU A 33 -11.06 8.15 -12.16
N ASP A 34 -11.73 9.08 -12.86
CA ASP A 34 -11.93 10.42 -12.31
C ASP A 34 -12.93 10.36 -11.15
N LEU A 35 -12.40 10.15 -9.94
CA LEU A 35 -13.15 10.10 -8.70
C LEU A 35 -13.85 11.44 -8.39
N LYS A 36 -13.45 12.57 -8.99
CA LYS A 36 -14.18 13.84 -8.86
C LYS A 36 -15.50 13.77 -9.64
N GLN A 37 -15.51 13.15 -10.82
CA GLN A 37 -16.67 13.09 -11.72
C GLN A 37 -17.60 11.89 -11.51
N LEU A 38 -17.16 10.84 -10.82
CA LEU A 38 -18.02 9.69 -10.53
C LEU A 38 -19.19 10.08 -9.61
N PRO A 39 -20.46 9.91 -10.00
CA PRO A 39 -21.59 10.09 -9.11
C PRO A 39 -21.51 9.09 -7.93
N SER A 40 -22.05 9.47 -6.77
CA SER A 40 -21.95 8.70 -5.52
C SER A 40 -22.35 7.22 -5.65
N GLY A 41 -23.26 6.89 -6.58
CA GLY A 41 -23.67 5.51 -6.88
C GLY A 41 -22.69 4.69 -7.74
N GLY A 42 -21.89 5.32 -8.60
CA GLY A 42 -20.84 4.65 -9.38
C GLY A 42 -19.63 4.25 -8.53
N ARG A 43 -19.32 5.06 -7.51
CA ARG A 43 -18.28 4.77 -6.50
C ARG A 43 -18.64 3.54 -5.67
N GLY A 44 -19.90 3.41 -5.28
CA GLY A 44 -20.44 2.24 -4.61
C GLY A 44 -20.24 0.96 -5.42
N SER A 45 -20.45 0.99 -6.74
CA SER A 45 -20.24 -0.18 -7.61
C SER A 45 -18.77 -0.62 -7.72
N VAL A 46 -17.81 0.30 -7.74
CA VAL A 46 -16.36 -0.03 -7.76
C VAL A 46 -15.92 -0.53 -6.38
N LEU A 47 -16.38 0.11 -5.30
CA LEU A 47 -16.15 -0.30 -3.91
C LEU A 47 -16.78 -1.67 -3.58
N ASP A 48 -18.02 -1.91 -4.03
CA ASP A 48 -18.74 -3.19 -3.91
C ASP A 48 -18.14 -4.28 -4.78
N THR A 49 -17.29 -3.90 -5.73
CA THR A 49 -16.53 -4.87 -6.52
C THR A 49 -15.45 -5.56 -5.69
N PHE A 50 -14.90 -4.87 -4.67
CA PHE A 50 -13.73 -5.34 -3.92
C PHE A 50 -13.91 -5.39 -2.39
N GLY A 51 -14.99 -4.82 -1.83
CA GLY A 51 -15.26 -4.80 -0.39
C GLY A 51 -16.30 -5.82 0.11
N ALA A 52 -17.10 -6.38 -0.81
CA ALA A 52 -18.21 -7.30 -0.51
C ALA A 52 -18.01 -8.64 -1.24
N GLY A 53 -17.15 -9.48 -0.66
CA GLY A 53 -16.89 -10.85 -1.12
C GLY A 53 -16.87 -11.82 0.06
N SER A 54 -17.94 -11.85 0.85
CA SER A 54 -18.16 -12.88 1.87
C SER A 54 -19.57 -13.44 1.70
N SER A 55 -19.75 -14.28 0.68
CA SER A 55 -20.90 -15.17 0.63
C SER A 55 -20.36 -16.58 0.47
N GLU A 56 -20.75 -17.46 1.39
CA GLU A 56 -20.44 -18.90 1.40
C GLU A 56 -21.14 -19.65 0.23
N HIS A 57 -21.42 -18.96 -0.88
CA HIS A 57 -22.22 -19.46 -1.99
C HIS A 57 -21.39 -19.55 -3.28
N PRO A 58 -21.70 -20.51 -4.16
CA PRO A 58 -21.00 -20.68 -5.43
C PRO A 58 -21.06 -19.40 -6.24
N VAL A 59 -19.91 -18.98 -6.79
CA VAL A 59 -19.80 -17.75 -7.57
C VAL A 59 -20.55 -17.93 -8.90
N ASP A 60 -21.63 -17.17 -9.07
CA ASP A 60 -22.50 -17.21 -10.25
C ASP A 60 -21.74 -16.78 -11.54
N GLN A 61 -22.15 -17.33 -12.68
CA GLN A 61 -21.58 -17.04 -14.01
C GLN A 61 -21.80 -15.58 -14.46
N THR A 62 -22.60 -14.81 -13.73
CA THR A 62 -22.88 -13.38 -13.89
C THR A 62 -21.91 -12.45 -13.15
N VAL A 63 -21.04 -12.99 -12.28
CA VAL A 63 -20.09 -12.22 -11.46
C VAL A 63 -18.88 -11.76 -12.30
N ARG A 64 -18.52 -10.47 -12.22
CA ARG A 64 -17.38 -9.89 -12.95
C ARG A 64 -16.07 -10.64 -12.67
N PRO A 65 -15.13 -10.76 -13.64
CA PRO A 65 -13.90 -11.52 -13.49
C PRO A 65 -13.06 -11.14 -12.26
N GLU A 66 -13.00 -9.86 -11.91
CA GLU A 66 -12.19 -9.34 -10.79
C GLU A 66 -12.70 -9.86 -9.45
N LYS A 67 -14.02 -9.94 -9.28
CA LYS A 67 -14.67 -10.53 -8.09
C LYS A 67 -14.36 -12.02 -7.94
N ARG A 68 -14.27 -12.75 -9.06
CA ARG A 68 -13.93 -14.18 -9.05
C ARG A 68 -12.50 -14.39 -8.59
N LEU A 69 -11.56 -13.61 -9.16
CA LEU A 69 -10.16 -13.67 -8.77
C LEU A 69 -9.98 -13.32 -7.30
N GLN A 70 -10.62 -12.25 -6.81
CA GLN A 70 -10.57 -11.89 -5.39
C GLN A 70 -11.11 -12.99 -4.49
N ALA A 71 -12.28 -13.55 -4.82
CA ALA A 71 -12.88 -14.63 -4.04
C ALA A 71 -12.00 -15.88 -4.02
N GLN A 72 -11.35 -16.20 -5.15
CA GLN A 72 -10.40 -17.30 -5.25
C GLN A 72 -9.18 -17.07 -4.34
N ILE A 73 -8.54 -15.89 -4.41
CA ILE A 73 -7.41 -15.52 -3.55
C ILE A 73 -7.80 -15.71 -2.07
N PHE A 74 -8.96 -15.19 -1.66
CA PHE A 74 -9.42 -15.30 -0.27
C PHE A 74 -9.72 -16.75 0.13
N ALA A 75 -10.30 -17.55 -0.77
CA ALA A 75 -10.54 -18.97 -0.51
C ALA A 75 -9.23 -19.75 -0.32
N GLU A 76 -8.22 -19.48 -1.16
CA GLU A 76 -6.89 -20.10 -1.05
C GLU A 76 -6.20 -19.69 0.26
N MET A 77 -6.23 -18.41 0.62
CA MET A 77 -5.69 -17.94 1.89
C MET A 77 -6.38 -18.62 3.08
N LEU A 78 -7.71 -18.72 3.06
CA LEU A 78 -8.50 -19.38 4.10
C LEU A 78 -8.20 -20.88 4.19
N ALA A 79 -7.90 -21.54 3.07
CA ALA A 79 -7.52 -22.94 3.06
C ALA A 79 -6.14 -23.19 3.71
N ILE A 80 -5.22 -22.21 3.62
CA ILE A 80 -3.87 -22.30 4.19
C ILE A 80 -3.86 -21.96 5.69
N ASP A 81 -4.40 -20.79 6.08
CA ASP A 81 -4.37 -20.30 7.46
C ASP A 81 -5.62 -19.46 7.75
N PRO A 82 -6.74 -20.10 8.16
CA PRO A 82 -8.01 -19.40 8.33
C PRO A 82 -7.95 -18.19 9.29
N PRO A 83 -7.30 -18.27 10.48
CA PRO A 83 -7.19 -17.13 11.37
C PRO A 83 -6.48 -15.91 10.74
N ARG A 84 -5.31 -16.11 10.13
CA ARG A 84 -4.53 -14.99 9.56
C ARG A 84 -5.09 -14.50 8.23
N ALA A 85 -5.73 -15.38 7.47
CA ALA A 85 -6.49 -15.00 6.28
C ALA A 85 -7.65 -14.06 6.64
N LYS A 86 -8.42 -14.37 7.70
CA LYS A 86 -9.49 -13.47 8.18
C LYS A 86 -8.97 -12.09 8.55
N THR A 87 -7.85 -12.01 9.27
CA THR A 87 -7.19 -10.73 9.58
C THR A 87 -6.85 -9.95 8.31
N SER A 88 -6.27 -10.62 7.32
CA SER A 88 -5.88 -10.00 6.04
C SER A 88 -7.06 -9.51 5.22
N ILE A 89 -8.12 -10.32 5.12
CA ILE A 89 -9.35 -9.97 4.41
C ILE A 89 -10.03 -8.76 5.06
N MET A 90 -10.08 -8.72 6.40
CA MET A 90 -10.65 -7.58 7.13
C MET A 90 -9.81 -6.30 6.94
N ALA A 91 -8.49 -6.42 6.93
CA ALA A 91 -7.60 -5.30 6.66
C ALA A 91 -7.77 -4.76 5.23
N TRP A 92 -7.88 -5.65 4.23
CA TRP A 92 -8.16 -5.31 2.85
C TRP A 92 -9.50 -4.57 2.71
N LYS A 93 -10.58 -5.10 3.31
CA LYS A 93 -11.90 -4.47 3.27
C LYS A 93 -11.87 -3.06 3.85
N LYS A 94 -11.17 -2.88 4.98
CA LYS A 94 -11.02 -1.56 5.61
C LYS A 94 -10.17 -0.61 4.76
N PHE A 95 -9.11 -1.09 4.12
CA PHE A 95 -8.32 -0.31 3.15
C PHE A 95 -9.21 0.26 2.04
N VAL A 96 -9.96 -0.59 1.34
CA VAL A 96 -10.81 -0.19 0.21
C VAL A 96 -11.78 0.93 0.62
N GLN A 97 -12.37 0.84 1.81
CA GLN A 97 -13.25 1.87 2.36
C GLN A 97 -12.55 3.21 2.64
N LEU A 98 -11.30 3.18 3.06
CA LEU A 98 -10.52 4.39 3.40
C LEU A 98 -9.87 5.03 2.16
N ALA A 99 -9.26 4.24 1.29
CA ALA A 99 -8.56 4.69 0.09
C ALA A 99 -9.50 5.40 -0.91
N SER A 100 -10.78 5.02 -0.97
CA SER A 100 -11.75 5.76 -1.79
C SER A 100 -11.97 7.23 -1.42
N LYS A 101 -11.45 7.67 -0.26
CA LYS A 101 -11.58 9.03 0.25
C LYS A 101 -10.29 9.85 0.15
N THR A 102 -9.14 9.23 -0.12
CA THR A 102 -7.82 9.90 -0.08
C THR A 102 -7.56 10.75 -1.32
N ARG A 103 -8.00 10.30 -2.51
CA ARG A 103 -7.74 10.95 -3.81
C ARG A 103 -8.81 11.97 -4.26
N MET A 104 -9.63 12.48 -3.34
CA MET A 104 -10.79 13.32 -3.70
C MET A 104 -10.45 14.78 -4.03
N LYS A 105 -9.36 15.30 -3.48
CA LYS A 105 -8.95 16.70 -3.63
C LYS A 105 -7.43 16.82 -3.63
N PRO A 106 -6.86 17.85 -4.28
CA PRO A 106 -5.44 18.14 -4.13
C PRO A 106 -5.10 18.47 -2.67
N PHE A 107 -3.84 18.22 -2.32
CA PHE A 107 -3.27 18.57 -1.02
C PHE A 107 -2.41 19.82 -1.19
N GLU A 108 -2.49 20.73 -0.22
CA GLU A 108 -1.73 21.99 -0.26
C GLU A 108 -0.41 21.90 0.52
N THR A 109 -0.31 20.97 1.47
CA THR A 109 0.86 20.83 2.34
C THR A 109 1.31 19.38 2.47
N VAL A 110 2.62 19.18 2.58
CA VAL A 110 3.27 17.89 2.89
C VAL A 110 2.68 17.29 4.17
N ARG A 111 2.40 18.12 5.18
CA ARG A 111 1.83 17.70 6.47
C ARG A 111 0.46 17.04 6.31
N GLU A 112 -0.39 17.55 5.43
CA GLU A 112 -1.72 16.99 5.17
C GLU A 112 -1.66 15.78 4.24
N TYR A 113 -0.71 15.77 3.29
CA TYR A 113 -0.56 14.70 2.31
C TYR A 113 -0.12 13.38 2.95
N ILE A 114 0.93 13.39 3.79
CA ILE A 114 1.56 12.16 4.28
C ILE A 114 0.58 11.21 5.00
N PRO A 115 -0.29 11.66 5.94
CA PRO A 115 -1.25 10.77 6.57
C PRO A 115 -2.25 10.13 5.60
N ALA A 116 -2.69 10.88 4.58
CA ALA A 116 -3.55 10.34 3.53
C ALA A 116 -2.80 9.35 2.64
N ARG A 117 -1.53 9.65 2.32
CA ARG A 117 -0.69 8.78 1.50
C ARG A 117 -0.36 7.46 2.18
N VAL A 118 -0.13 7.43 3.48
CA VAL A 118 0.07 6.18 4.24
C VAL A 118 -1.10 5.22 4.06
N ILE A 119 -2.33 5.76 4.09
CA ILE A 119 -3.54 4.96 3.86
C ILE A 119 -3.61 4.52 2.40
N ASP A 120 -3.42 5.45 1.46
CA ASP A 120 -3.53 5.22 0.02
C ASP A 120 -2.50 4.21 -0.51
N ALA A 121 -1.26 4.28 0.00
CA ALA A 121 -0.18 3.36 -0.33
C ALA A 121 -0.38 1.94 0.25
N GLY A 122 -1.49 1.69 0.96
CA GLY A 122 -1.89 0.34 1.33
C GLY A 122 -1.38 -0.14 2.69
N GLU A 123 -1.18 0.73 3.69
CA GLU A 123 -0.78 0.34 5.06
C GLU A 123 -1.52 -0.90 5.56
N LEU A 124 -2.84 -0.94 5.41
CA LEU A 124 -3.67 -2.06 5.88
C LEU A 124 -3.57 -3.31 4.98
N ILE A 125 -3.43 -3.16 3.66
CA ILE A 125 -3.17 -4.31 2.77
C ILE A 125 -1.83 -4.93 3.13
N TRP A 126 -0.81 -4.11 3.35
CA TRP A 126 0.52 -4.58 3.70
C TRP A 126 0.56 -5.23 5.07
N PHE A 127 -0.18 -4.70 6.06
CA PHE A 127 -0.38 -5.37 7.35
C PHE A 127 -0.94 -6.79 7.19
N GLY A 128 -1.99 -6.96 6.38
CA GLY A 128 -2.53 -8.28 6.06
C GLY A 128 -1.49 -9.16 5.36
N THR A 129 -0.79 -8.60 4.38
CA THR A 129 0.23 -9.32 3.60
C THR A 129 1.36 -9.86 4.47
N LEU A 130 1.92 -9.04 5.36
CA LEU A 130 3.00 -9.46 6.26
C LEU A 130 2.49 -10.48 7.30
N THR A 131 1.34 -10.21 7.92
CA THR A 131 0.80 -11.12 8.94
C THR A 131 0.43 -12.48 8.37
N PHE A 132 -0.16 -12.54 7.18
CA PHE A 132 -0.42 -13.81 6.51
C PHE A 132 0.85 -14.46 5.97
N GLY A 133 1.65 -13.74 5.17
CA GLY A 133 2.83 -14.29 4.48
C GLY A 133 3.87 -14.85 5.45
N MET A 134 4.07 -14.20 6.60
CA MET A 134 5.05 -14.62 7.61
C MET A 134 4.43 -15.42 8.77
N GLY A 135 3.12 -15.65 8.75
CA GLY A 135 2.44 -16.39 9.83
C GLY A 135 2.46 -15.67 11.17
N LEU A 136 2.32 -14.34 11.18
CA LEU A 136 2.34 -13.52 12.40
C LEU A 136 0.92 -13.30 12.95
N THR A 137 0.79 -13.28 14.27
CA THR A 137 -0.44 -12.94 14.98
C THR A 137 -0.16 -11.82 15.96
N ILE A 138 -0.56 -10.60 15.60
CA ILE A 138 -0.47 -9.44 16.47
C ILE A 138 -1.59 -9.53 17.53
N PRO A 139 -1.26 -9.53 18.83
CA PRO A 139 -2.26 -9.51 19.88
C PRO A 139 -3.17 -8.29 19.77
N GLU A 140 -4.46 -8.45 20.08
CA GLU A 140 -5.45 -7.36 19.99
C GLU A 140 -5.04 -6.14 20.84
N ASN A 141 -4.49 -6.38 22.03
CA ASN A 141 -3.99 -5.32 22.91
C ASN A 141 -2.72 -4.62 22.40
N GLU A 142 -2.01 -5.21 21.42
CA GLU A 142 -0.82 -4.63 20.80
C GLU A 142 -1.11 -4.01 19.43
N TYR A 143 -2.26 -4.31 18.82
CA TYR A 143 -2.58 -3.89 17.45
C TYR A 143 -2.40 -2.38 17.23
N HIS A 144 -3.01 -1.55 18.08
CA HIS A 144 -2.92 -0.10 17.93
C HIS A 144 -1.49 0.42 18.04
N LEU A 145 -0.74 -0.07 19.03
CA LEU A 145 0.66 0.27 19.22
C LEU A 145 1.51 -0.20 18.03
N CYS A 146 1.28 -1.43 17.55
CA CYS A 146 1.98 -1.99 16.38
C CYS A 146 1.80 -1.10 15.14
N MET A 147 0.57 -0.67 14.86
CA MET A 147 0.28 0.22 13.73
C MET A 147 0.90 1.61 13.92
N GLU A 148 0.84 2.16 15.13
CA GLU A 148 1.47 3.44 15.46
C GLU A 148 3.00 3.39 15.24
N LEU A 149 3.65 2.35 15.75
CA LEU A 149 5.08 2.12 15.59
C LEU A 149 5.44 1.92 14.12
N ALA A 150 4.62 1.21 13.33
CA ALA A 150 4.86 0.93 11.91
C ALA A 150 4.66 2.14 10.99
N ARG A 151 3.88 3.14 11.40
CA ARG A 151 3.44 4.26 10.55
C ARG A 151 4.59 5.05 9.88
N PRO A 152 5.71 5.38 10.55
CA PRO A 152 6.86 6.00 9.89
C PRO A 152 7.44 5.14 8.76
N GLY A 153 7.44 3.81 8.93
CA GLY A 153 7.86 2.88 7.88
C GLY A 153 6.92 2.89 6.67
N TYR A 154 5.61 3.00 6.89
CA TYR A 154 4.65 3.19 5.80
C TYR A 154 4.77 4.53 5.09
N ALA A 155 5.09 5.59 5.82
CA ALA A 155 5.41 6.88 5.20
C ALA A 155 6.63 6.75 4.28
N ALA A 156 7.70 6.08 4.74
CA ALA A 156 8.87 5.81 3.90
C ALA A 156 8.52 5.00 2.63
N LEU A 157 7.68 3.97 2.75
CA LEU A 157 7.22 3.16 1.61
C LEU A 157 6.46 4.01 0.59
N GLY A 158 5.44 4.76 1.03
CA GLY A 158 4.63 5.61 0.17
C GLY A 158 5.43 6.72 -0.51
N LEU A 159 6.30 7.40 0.22
CA LEU A 159 7.13 8.48 -0.34
C LEU A 159 8.23 7.95 -1.28
N THR A 160 8.77 6.75 -1.01
CA THR A 160 9.68 6.08 -1.94
C THR A 160 8.95 5.76 -3.24
N ASN A 161 7.72 5.23 -3.16
CA ASN A 161 6.90 4.99 -4.33
C ASN A 161 6.72 6.28 -5.13
N ASP A 162 6.25 7.36 -4.51
CA ASP A 162 6.04 8.66 -5.16
C ASP A 162 7.28 9.17 -5.89
N LEU A 163 8.47 9.02 -5.29
CA LEU A 163 9.72 9.47 -5.87
C LEU A 163 10.05 8.76 -7.19
N TYR A 164 9.81 7.44 -7.26
CA TYR A 164 10.13 6.62 -8.43
C TYR A 164 8.96 6.53 -9.43
N SER A 165 7.72 6.64 -8.98
CA SER A 165 6.53 6.62 -9.84
C SER A 165 6.17 7.98 -10.45
N TRP A 166 6.78 9.08 -9.96
CA TRP A 166 6.47 10.46 -10.36
C TRP A 166 6.30 10.64 -11.87
N GLU A 167 7.25 10.16 -12.67
CA GLU A 167 7.22 10.40 -14.12
C GLU A 167 6.02 9.72 -14.78
N LYS A 168 5.73 8.48 -14.40
CA LYS A 168 4.53 7.75 -14.85
C LYS A 168 3.27 8.50 -14.44
N GLU A 169 3.15 8.84 -13.15
CA GLU A 169 1.94 9.47 -12.60
C GLU A 169 1.69 10.87 -13.19
N ARG A 170 2.76 11.65 -13.42
CA ARG A 170 2.67 12.95 -14.10
C ARG A 170 2.19 12.80 -15.54
N GLN A 171 2.74 11.85 -16.29
CA GLN A 171 2.30 11.57 -17.67
C GLN A 171 0.84 11.09 -17.72
N ASP A 172 0.43 10.25 -16.77
CA ASP A 172 -0.94 9.76 -16.69
C ASP A 172 -1.92 10.89 -16.34
N ALA A 173 -1.56 11.77 -15.40
CA ALA A 173 -2.33 12.97 -15.07
C ALA A 173 -2.45 13.92 -16.28
N GLU A 174 -1.36 14.15 -17.03
CA GLU A 174 -1.37 14.95 -18.27
C GLU A 174 -2.29 14.34 -19.34
N ARG A 175 -2.21 13.03 -19.59
CA ARG A 175 -3.07 12.32 -20.56
C ARG A 175 -4.56 12.40 -20.19
N GLN A 176 -4.85 12.40 -18.89
CA GLN A 176 -6.21 12.50 -18.36
C GLN A 176 -6.70 13.96 -18.24
N GLY A 177 -5.85 14.96 -18.50
CA GLY A 177 -6.20 16.38 -18.36
C GLY A 177 -6.46 16.81 -16.92
N GLN A 178 -5.83 16.14 -15.94
CA GLN A 178 -5.96 16.49 -14.53
C GLN A 178 -5.25 17.81 -14.20
N ASP A 179 -5.79 18.56 -13.24
CA ASP A 179 -5.25 19.85 -12.78
C ASP A 179 -4.19 19.71 -11.66
N TYR A 180 -3.93 18.49 -11.20
CA TYR A 180 -2.99 18.14 -10.14
C TYR A 180 -2.51 16.70 -10.31
N VAL A 181 -1.43 16.34 -9.62
CA VAL A 181 -0.94 14.95 -9.51
C VAL A 181 -1.02 14.53 -8.05
N PHE A 182 -1.61 13.37 -7.75
CA PHE A 182 -1.65 12.82 -6.39
C PHE A 182 -0.29 12.22 -6.01
N ASN A 183 0.71 13.06 -5.82
CA ASN A 183 2.09 12.66 -5.56
C ASN A 183 2.79 13.74 -4.72
N ILE A 184 3.61 13.35 -3.74
CA ILE A 184 4.32 14.29 -2.87
C ILE A 184 5.17 15.31 -3.66
N ILE A 185 5.75 14.94 -4.81
CA ILE A 185 6.57 15.84 -5.62
C ILE A 185 5.76 17.06 -6.06
N TRP A 186 4.52 16.85 -6.52
CA TRP A 186 3.61 17.94 -6.88
C TRP A 186 3.29 18.81 -5.67
N VAL A 187 3.01 18.20 -4.51
CA VAL A 187 2.69 18.93 -3.27
C VAL A 187 3.87 19.79 -2.82
N ILE A 188 5.10 19.26 -2.84
CA ILE A 188 6.31 20.01 -2.49
C ILE A 188 6.53 21.19 -3.43
N MET A 189 6.40 20.99 -4.75
CA MET A 189 6.52 22.07 -5.73
C MET A 189 5.54 23.21 -5.44
N LYS A 190 4.31 22.89 -5.04
CA LYS A 190 3.27 23.86 -4.73
C LYS A 190 3.47 24.56 -3.39
N GLU A 191 3.71 23.79 -2.33
CA GLU A 191 3.88 24.33 -0.97
C GLU A 191 5.12 25.21 -0.85
N GLN A 192 6.23 24.81 -1.48
CA GLN A 192 7.54 25.47 -1.33
C GLN A 192 7.91 26.35 -2.52
N SER A 193 7.09 26.37 -3.58
CA SER A 193 7.36 27.13 -4.82
C SER A 193 8.70 26.78 -5.47
N VAL A 194 9.04 25.50 -5.50
CA VAL A 194 10.30 24.96 -6.03
C VAL A 194 10.09 24.19 -7.34
N GLY A 195 11.17 24.01 -8.10
CA GLY A 195 11.16 23.19 -9.32
C GLY A 195 11.15 21.69 -9.03
N GLU A 196 10.87 20.87 -10.05
CA GLU A 196 10.76 19.40 -9.91
C GLU A 196 12.05 18.74 -9.37
N ILE A 197 13.23 19.16 -9.87
CA ILE A 197 14.51 18.60 -9.43
C ILE A 197 14.72 18.81 -7.92
N GLU A 198 14.40 20.01 -7.43
CA GLU A 198 14.50 20.36 -6.02
C GLU A 198 13.44 19.63 -5.19
N ALA A 199 12.20 19.53 -5.69
CA ALA A 199 11.14 18.77 -5.04
C ALA A 199 11.49 17.27 -4.88
N LYS A 200 12.11 16.66 -5.89
CA LYS A 200 12.64 15.29 -5.83
C LYS A 200 13.76 15.15 -4.78
N ALA A 201 14.65 16.14 -4.69
CA ALA A 201 15.70 16.15 -3.66
C ALA A 201 15.09 16.27 -2.24
N ILE A 202 14.11 17.16 -2.05
CA ILE A 202 13.39 17.30 -0.77
C ILE A 202 12.67 16.00 -0.41
N CYS A 203 11.98 15.37 -1.36
CA CYS A 203 11.33 14.07 -1.13
C CYS A 203 12.34 12.99 -0.73
N ALA A 204 13.51 12.93 -1.38
CA ALA A 204 14.56 11.99 -1.01
C ALA A 204 15.08 12.23 0.43
N GLU A 205 15.20 13.48 0.88
CA GLU A 205 15.54 13.79 2.28
C GLU A 205 14.41 13.39 3.25
N LEU A 206 13.14 13.61 2.89
CA LEU A 206 12.00 13.14 3.69
C LEU A 206 12.00 11.62 3.85
N VAL A 207 12.22 10.88 2.76
CA VAL A 207 12.34 9.41 2.79
C VAL A 207 13.46 8.98 3.73
N ARG A 208 14.65 9.58 3.64
CA ARG A 208 15.77 9.27 4.55
C ARG A 208 15.41 9.54 6.01
N GLY A 209 14.77 10.67 6.30
CA GLY A 209 14.32 11.02 7.65
C GLY A 209 13.36 9.97 8.24
N TYR A 210 12.39 9.51 7.46
CA TYR A 210 11.48 8.45 7.90
C TYR A 210 12.18 7.09 8.07
N ILE A 211 13.14 6.74 7.21
CA ILE A 211 13.94 5.52 7.35
C ILE A 211 14.75 5.57 8.64
N ASP A 212 15.43 6.67 8.93
CA ASP A 212 16.24 6.81 10.14
C ASP A 212 15.38 6.78 11.40
N GLN A 213 14.23 7.46 11.39
CA GLN A 213 13.24 7.35 12.47
C GLN A 213 12.80 5.90 12.67
N TYR A 214 12.48 5.20 11.58
CA TYR A 214 11.97 3.83 11.67
C TYR A 214 13.02 2.83 12.14
N ARG A 215 14.29 3.01 11.75
CA ARG A 215 15.40 2.22 12.28
C ARG A 215 15.52 2.35 13.80
N GLY A 216 15.38 3.56 14.34
CA GLY A 216 15.33 3.77 15.79
C GLY A 216 14.21 2.99 16.46
N ILE A 217 13.00 3.03 15.89
CA ILE A 217 11.83 2.27 16.38
C ILE A 217 12.12 0.76 16.37
N VAL A 218 12.72 0.23 15.31
CA VAL A 218 13.09 -1.19 15.22
C VAL A 218 14.08 -1.58 16.32
N GLU A 219 15.09 -0.74 16.58
CA GLU A 219 16.08 -0.99 17.63
C GLU A 219 15.48 -0.97 19.04
N GLU A 220 14.54 -0.06 19.30
CA GLU A 220 13.83 0.04 20.58
C GLU A 220 12.88 -1.13 20.79
N THR A 221 12.06 -1.45 19.78
CA THR A 221 11.09 -2.55 19.83
C THR A 221 11.77 -3.90 19.98
N ARG A 222 12.92 -4.13 19.32
CA ARG A 222 13.73 -5.36 19.47
C ARG A 222 14.11 -5.63 20.92
N LYS A 223 14.41 -4.58 21.69
CA LYS A 223 14.82 -4.67 23.10
C LYS A 223 13.64 -4.73 24.06
N ASN A 224 12.44 -4.36 23.61
CA ASN A 224 11.26 -4.31 24.45
C ASN A 224 10.64 -5.71 24.63
N THR A 225 10.91 -6.33 25.78
CA THR A 225 10.36 -7.65 26.14
C THR A 225 8.89 -7.63 26.53
N SER A 226 8.27 -6.47 26.71
CA SER A 226 6.83 -6.36 27.00
C SER A 226 5.97 -6.57 25.74
N LEU A 227 6.54 -6.43 24.55
CA LEU A 227 5.87 -6.71 23.28
C LEU A 227 5.95 -8.20 22.96
N SER A 228 4.94 -8.72 22.27
CA SER A 228 4.98 -10.07 21.71
C SER A 228 6.10 -10.24 20.69
N LYS A 229 6.54 -11.49 20.50
CA LYS A 229 7.54 -11.83 19.48
C LYS A 229 7.05 -11.44 18.08
N ASP A 230 5.76 -11.66 17.80
CA ASP A 230 5.16 -11.41 16.50
C ASP A 230 5.12 -9.91 16.19
N THR A 231 4.79 -9.06 17.17
CA THR A 231 4.88 -7.60 17.02
C THR A 231 6.30 -7.13 16.74
N ARG A 232 7.30 -7.63 17.47
CA ARG A 232 8.71 -7.29 17.18
C ARG A 232 9.13 -7.73 15.78
N THR A 233 8.74 -8.95 15.38
CA THR A 233 9.02 -9.51 14.05
C THR A 233 8.35 -8.70 12.95
N TYR A 234 7.12 -8.25 13.18
CA TYR A 234 6.37 -7.43 12.24
C TYR A 234 7.04 -6.08 11.97
N ILE A 235 7.51 -5.40 13.02
CA ILE A 235 8.22 -4.12 12.90
C ILE A 235 9.54 -4.29 12.13
N GLU A 236 10.26 -5.39 12.35
CA GLU A 236 11.43 -5.74 11.53
C GLU A 236 11.06 -6.03 10.07
N ALA A 237 9.95 -6.73 9.84
CA ALA A 237 9.48 -7.06 8.50
C ALA A 237 9.14 -5.82 7.67
N VAL A 238 8.51 -4.80 8.27
CA VAL A 238 8.26 -3.52 7.58
C VAL A 238 9.57 -2.84 7.19
N LEU A 239 10.64 -2.92 8.00
CA LEU A 239 11.95 -2.36 7.64
C LEU A 239 12.53 -3.08 6.41
N LEU A 240 12.40 -4.40 6.35
CA LEU A 240 12.80 -5.18 5.17
C LEU A 240 11.96 -4.80 3.94
N SER A 241 10.66 -4.57 4.12
CA SER A 241 9.79 -4.09 3.05
C SER A 241 10.24 -2.73 2.50
N ILE A 242 10.69 -1.80 3.35
CA ILE A 242 11.24 -0.50 2.89
C ILE A 242 12.45 -0.72 1.98
N ILE A 243 13.39 -1.56 2.41
CA ILE A 243 14.62 -1.85 1.65
C ILE A 243 14.27 -2.53 0.32
N GLY A 244 13.42 -3.55 0.38
CA GLY A 244 12.93 -4.26 -0.80
C GLY A 244 12.22 -3.36 -1.79
N ASN A 245 11.35 -2.47 -1.29
CA ASN A 245 10.61 -1.52 -2.10
C ASN A 245 11.55 -0.53 -2.79
N LEU A 246 12.56 -0.04 -2.09
CA LEU A 246 13.56 0.85 -2.66
C LEU A 246 14.30 0.17 -3.82
N VAL A 247 14.84 -1.04 -3.59
CA VAL A 247 15.55 -1.79 -4.63
C VAL A 247 14.63 -2.08 -5.81
N TRP A 248 13.43 -2.59 -5.55
CA TRP A 248 12.47 -2.88 -6.60
C TRP A 248 12.09 -1.62 -7.40
N SER A 249 11.77 -0.51 -6.72
CA SER A 249 11.35 0.74 -7.38
C SER A 249 12.45 1.33 -8.26
N VAL A 250 13.72 1.16 -7.88
CA VAL A 250 14.84 1.58 -8.72
C VAL A 250 14.83 0.85 -10.05
N TYR A 251 14.53 -0.45 -10.08
CA TYR A 251 14.75 -1.32 -11.25
C TYR A 251 13.48 -1.79 -11.97
N CYS A 252 12.30 -1.62 -11.40
CA CYS A 252 11.10 -2.28 -11.91
C CYS A 252 10.66 -1.71 -13.28
N PRO A 253 10.18 -2.55 -14.22
CA PRO A 253 9.66 -2.09 -15.49
C PRO A 253 8.51 -1.08 -15.34
N ARG A 254 7.67 -1.26 -14.31
CA ARG A 254 6.50 -0.42 -14.03
C ARG A 254 6.82 1.08 -13.96
N TYR A 255 7.97 1.46 -13.42
CA TYR A 255 8.39 2.88 -13.34
C TYR A 255 9.38 3.29 -14.42
N ARG A 256 9.90 2.32 -15.19
CA ARG A 256 10.93 2.55 -16.20
C ARG A 256 10.43 2.56 -17.64
N GLU A 257 9.21 2.14 -17.92
CA GLU A 257 8.66 2.24 -19.29
C GLU A 257 8.57 3.72 -19.71
N GLY A 258 9.48 4.10 -20.62
CA GLY A 258 9.86 5.48 -20.97
C GLY A 258 11.38 5.70 -21.05
N SER A 259 12.19 4.80 -20.49
CA SER A 259 13.67 4.89 -20.48
C SER A 259 14.39 4.01 -21.52
N TYR A 260 13.65 3.35 -22.42
CA TYR A 260 14.18 2.75 -23.64
C TYR A 260 13.84 3.63 -24.84
N GLN A 261 14.47 4.80 -24.92
CA GLN A 261 14.70 5.55 -26.16
C GLN A 261 16.15 6.03 -26.18
#